data_AF-A0A2M7NVF3-F1
#
_entry.id   AF-A0A2M7NVF3-F1
#
_cell.length_a   1.000
_cell.length_b   1.000
_cell.length_c   1.000
_cell.angle_alpha   90.00
_cell.angle_beta   90.00
_cell.angle_gamma   90.00
#
_symmetry.space_group_name_H-M   'P 1'
#
loop_
_entity.id
_entity.type
_entity.pdbx_description
1 polymer ?
#
loop_
_entity_poly.entity_id
_entity_poly.type
_entity_poly.pdbx_seq_one_letter_code
_entity_poly.pdbx_strand_id
1 'polypeptide(L)'
;MNADILVVILVLLFFVWGFFRGAIREIFSMLALAAAFFFSAPLTDMLLPAVKQDIAGYALAQSAGRVVLWFVLYFVIALIGRFAESLFVKKPALRFANRAGGGAIGLLKAALLAIVLMWSADVFISLTGSAVPALFGQSLMYKAA
;
A
#
# COMPACT_ATOMS: atom_id res chain seq x y z
N MET A 1 17.80 -5.31 18.50
CA MET A 1 16.87 -5.93 17.53
C MET A 1 17.57 -5.94 16.19
N ASN A 2 17.74 -7.11 15.57
CA ASN A 2 18.49 -7.26 14.33
C ASN A 2 17.54 -7.08 13.13
N ALA A 3 18.04 -6.66 11.96
CA ALA A 3 17.21 -6.45 10.78
C ALA A 3 16.44 -7.72 10.37
N ASP A 4 17.01 -8.91 10.57
CA ASP A 4 16.35 -10.18 10.27
C ASP A 4 15.08 -10.36 11.11
N ILE A 5 15.12 -9.99 12.40
CA ILE A 5 13.97 -10.08 13.31
C ILE A 5 12.88 -9.09 12.87
N LEU A 6 13.27 -7.88 12.46
CA LEU A 6 12.35 -6.89 11.90
C LEU A 6 11.64 -7.41 10.65
N VAL A 7 12.38 -8.01 9.72
CA VAL A 7 11.82 -8.59 8.50
C VAL A 7 10.86 -9.73 8.85
N VAL A 8 11.21 -10.61 9.79
CA VAL A 8 10.30 -11.67 10.25
C VAL A 8 9.02 -11.10 10.85
N ILE A 9 9.11 -10.06 11.70
CA ILE A 9 7.93 -9.38 12.27
C ILE A 9 7.08 -8.78 11.16
N LEU A 10 7.67 -8.12 10.17
CA LEU A 10 6.96 -7.55 9.03
C LEU A 10 6.26 -8.65 8.21
N VAL A 11 6.97 -9.73 7.88
CA VAL A 11 6.43 -10.88 7.14
C VAL A 11 5.23 -11.47 7.87
N LEU A 12 5.34 -11.72 9.18
CA LEU A 12 4.23 -12.23 9.97
C LEU A 12 3.07 -11.24 10.04
N LEU A 13 3.34 -9.96 10.28
CA LEU A 13 2.32 -8.91 10.37
C LEU A 13 1.53 -8.81 9.07
N PHE A 14 2.22 -8.68 7.94
CA PHE A 14 1.57 -8.54 6.63
C PHE A 14 0.89 -9.84 6.18
N PHE A 15 1.45 -11.01 6.48
CA PHE A 15 0.80 -12.29 6.22
C PHE A 15 -0.50 -12.41 7.01
N VAL A 16 -0.46 -12.20 8.32
CA VAL A 16 -1.61 -12.33 9.21
C VAL A 16 -2.68 -11.30 8.83
N TRP A 17 -2.28 -10.05 8.58
CA TRP A 17 -3.19 -8.99 8.18
C TRP A 17 -3.83 -9.27 6.82
N GLY A 18 -3.03 -9.71 5.83
CA GLY A 18 -3.52 -10.14 4.53
C GLY A 18 -4.47 -11.34 4.62
N PHE A 19 -4.16 -12.31 5.49
CA PHE A 19 -4.99 -13.48 5.73
C PHE A 19 -6.36 -13.11 6.29
N PHE A 20 -6.41 -12.18 7.26
CA PHE A 20 -7.68 -11.72 7.81
C PHE A 20 -8.51 -10.87 6.84
N ARG A 21 -7.85 -10.09 5.98
CA ARG A 21 -8.53 -9.27 4.97
C ARG A 21 -9.09 -10.09 3.81
N GLY A 22 -8.36 -11.11 3.36
CA GLY A 22 -8.68 -11.91 2.18
C GLY A 22 -8.19 -11.30 0.86
N ALA A 23 -7.99 -12.16 -0.14
CA ALA A 23 -7.39 -11.85 -1.42
C ALA A 23 -8.18 -10.80 -2.20
N ILE A 24 -9.49 -10.96 -2.29
CA ILE A 24 -10.35 -10.04 -3.05
C ILE A 24 -10.23 -8.62 -2.49
N ARG A 25 -10.29 -8.46 -1.17
CA ARG A 25 -10.15 -7.13 -0.56
C ARG A 25 -8.77 -6.53 -0.80
N GLU A 26 -7.73 -7.34 -0.73
CA GLU A 26 -6.36 -6.90 -0.98
C GLU A 26 -6.16 -6.44 -2.43
N ILE A 27 -6.62 -7.22 -3.41
CA ILE A 27 -6.55 -6.86 -4.83
C ILE A 27 -7.34 -5.57 -5.10
N PHE A 28 -8.58 -5.48 -4.64
CA PHE A 28 -9.39 -4.27 -4.82
C PHE A 28 -8.81 -3.07 -4.08
N SER A 29 -8.15 -3.24 -2.94
CA SER A 29 -7.46 -2.16 -2.24
C SER A 29 -6.25 -1.65 -3.04
N MET A 30 -5.49 -2.54 -3.68
CA MET A 30 -4.40 -2.14 -4.59
C MET A 30 -4.93 -1.42 -5.83
N LEU A 31 -5.97 -1.97 -6.46
CA LEU A 31 -6.63 -1.35 -7.61
C LEU A 31 -7.22 0.01 -7.24
N ALA A 32 -7.82 0.13 -6.06
CA ALA A 32 -8.36 1.37 -5.53
C ALA A 32 -7.25 2.42 -5.37
N LEU A 33 -6.10 2.06 -4.80
CA LEU A 33 -4.96 2.97 -4.67
C LEU A 33 -4.45 3.42 -6.04
N ALA A 34 -4.22 2.48 -6.96
CA ALA A 34 -3.71 2.79 -8.29
C ALA A 34 -4.69 3.67 -9.08
N ALA A 35 -5.96 3.27 -9.14
CA ALA A 35 -6.99 4.01 -9.85
C ALA A 35 -7.23 5.39 -9.22
N ALA A 36 -7.32 5.50 -7.89
CA ALA A 36 -7.44 6.79 -7.22
C ALA A 36 -6.27 7.70 -7.55
N PHE A 37 -5.04 7.18 -7.55
CA PHE A 37 -3.84 7.95 -7.89
C PHE A 37 -3.89 8.48 -9.33
N PHE A 38 -4.17 7.61 -10.31
CA PHE A 38 -4.19 8.02 -11.73
C PHE A 38 -5.40 8.87 -12.11
N PHE A 39 -6.59 8.57 -11.59
CA PHE A 39 -7.82 9.23 -12.02
C PHE A 39 -8.17 10.47 -11.19
N SER A 40 -7.65 10.65 -9.97
CA SER A 40 -7.98 11.82 -9.16
C SER A 40 -7.56 13.14 -9.81
N ALA A 41 -6.41 13.18 -10.49
CA ALA A 41 -5.93 14.38 -11.17
C ALA A 41 -6.88 14.85 -12.30
N PRO A 42 -7.16 14.05 -13.35
CA PRO A 42 -8.04 14.48 -14.42
C PRO A 42 -9.47 14.75 -13.95
N LEU A 43 -9.97 14.00 -12.95
CA LEU A 43 -11.30 14.28 -12.38
C LEU A 43 -11.33 15.64 -11.66
N THR A 44 -10.26 16.01 -10.98
CA THR A 44 -10.18 17.32 -10.30
C THR A 44 -10.17 18.44 -11.33
N ASP A 45 -9.39 18.29 -12.39
CA ASP A 45 -9.29 19.30 -13.46
C ASP A 45 -10.62 19.47 -14.22
N MET A 46 -11.42 18.41 -14.34
CA MET A 46 -12.79 18.48 -14.88
C MET A 46 -13.79 19.18 -13.95
N LEU A 47 -13.63 19.06 -12.63
CA LEU A 47 -14.56 19.62 -11.64
C LEU A 47 -14.19 21.04 -11.19
N LEU A 48 -12.92 21.42 -11.31
CA LEU A 48 -12.39 22.74 -10.94
C LEU A 48 -13.15 23.92 -11.58
N PRO A 49 -13.51 23.91 -12.87
CA PRO A 49 -14.24 25.01 -13.50
C PRO A 49 -15.64 25.26 -12.91
N ALA A 50 -16.25 24.24 -12.29
CA ALA A 50 -17.54 24.39 -11.62
C ALA A 50 -17.43 25.14 -10.29
N VAL A 51 -16.23 25.26 -9.73
CA VAL A 51 -15.96 25.95 -8.48
C VAL A 51 -15.44 27.35 -8.80
N LYS A 52 -16.26 28.38 -8.58
CA LYS A 52 -15.86 29.78 -8.80
C LYS A 52 -14.82 30.16 -7.76
N GLN A 53 -13.57 30.32 -8.17
CA GLN A 53 -12.46 30.69 -7.28
C GLN A 53 -11.50 31.69 -7.93
N ASP A 54 -10.91 32.53 -7.09
CA ASP A 54 -9.82 33.43 -7.49
C ASP A 54 -8.51 32.65 -7.73
N ILE A 55 -7.56 33.29 -8.41
CA ILE A 55 -6.27 32.67 -8.83
C ILE A 55 -5.49 32.09 -7.64
N ALA A 56 -5.50 32.76 -6.48
CA ALA A 56 -4.83 32.26 -5.27
C ALA A 56 -5.56 31.05 -4.64
N GLY A 57 -6.90 31.00 -4.76
CA GLY A 57 -7.71 29.86 -4.32
C GLY A 57 -7.53 28.65 -5.24
N TYR A 58 -7.26 28.88 -6.53
CA TYR A 58 -7.18 27.83 -7.55
C TYR A 58 -6.16 26.73 -7.22
N ALA A 59 -4.93 27.08 -6.84
CA ALA A 59 -3.90 26.10 -6.51
C ALA A 59 -4.25 25.29 -5.23
N LEU A 60 -4.82 25.96 -4.22
CA LEU A 60 -5.28 25.31 -2.99
C LEU A 60 -6.47 24.38 -3.26
N ALA A 61 -7.42 24.78 -4.10
CA ALA A 61 -8.54 23.93 -4.44
C ALA A 61 -8.19 22.78 -5.38
N GLN A 62 -7.22 22.97 -6.28
CA GLN A 62 -6.72 21.86 -7.09
C GLN A 62 -6.07 20.79 -6.20
N SER A 63 -5.21 21.19 -5.26
CA SER A 63 -4.56 20.24 -4.35
C SER A 63 -5.57 19.60 -3.39
N ALA A 64 -6.42 20.39 -2.74
CA ALA A 64 -7.44 19.88 -1.82
C ALA A 64 -8.46 18.98 -2.55
N GLY A 65 -8.96 19.41 -3.70
CA GLY A 65 -9.89 18.67 -4.54
C GLY A 65 -9.32 17.33 -4.98
N ARG A 66 -8.03 17.29 -5.35
CA ARG A 66 -7.35 16.04 -5.71
C ARG A 66 -7.25 15.08 -4.54
N VAL A 67 -6.90 15.56 -3.36
CA VAL A 67 -6.85 14.71 -2.15
C VAL A 67 -8.23 14.15 -1.83
N VAL A 68 -9.27 15.00 -1.87
CA VAL A 68 -10.65 14.57 -1.62
C VAL A 68 -11.09 13.52 -2.65
N LEU A 69 -10.88 13.77 -3.94
CA LEU A 69 -11.25 12.83 -5.00
C LEU A 69 -10.47 11.53 -4.93
N TRP A 70 -9.19 11.58 -4.55
CA TRP A 70 -8.40 10.38 -4.31
C TRP A 70 -9.03 9.50 -3.23
N PHE A 71 -9.43 10.09 -2.08
CA PHE A 71 -10.13 9.35 -1.04
C PHE A 71 -11.47 8.81 -1.53
N VAL A 72 -12.28 9.63 -2.21
CA VAL A 72 -13.59 9.20 -2.73
C VAL A 72 -13.43 8.01 -3.68
N LEU A 73 -12.55 8.10 -4.67
CA LEU A 73 -12.29 7.00 -5.61
C LEU A 73 -11.80 5.75 -4.89
N TYR A 74 -10.86 5.92 -3.95
CA TYR A 74 -10.34 4.81 -3.16
C TYR A 74 -11.48 4.09 -2.40
N PHE A 75 -12.31 4.85 -1.69
CA PHE A 75 -13.42 4.28 -0.91
C PHE A 75 -14.47 3.61 -1.79
N VAL A 76 -14.83 4.21 -2.93
CA VAL A 76 -15.78 3.62 -3.87
C VAL A 76 -15.28 2.26 -4.36
N ILE A 77 -14.04 2.18 -4.84
CA ILE A 77 -13.47 0.93 -5.38
C ILE A 77 -13.28 -0.11 -4.26
N ALA A 78 -12.81 0.31 -3.09
CA ALA A 78 -12.66 -0.58 -1.93
C ALA A 78 -14.02 -1.14 -1.48
N LEU A 79 -15.07 -0.32 -1.52
CA LEU A 79 -16.43 -0.75 -1.19
C LEU A 79 -16.97 -1.74 -2.22
N ILE A 80 -16.74 -1.51 -3.51
CA ILE A 80 -17.05 -2.49 -4.58
C ILE A 80 -16.35 -3.82 -4.29
N GLY A 81 -15.07 -3.81 -3.91
CA GLY A 81 -14.34 -5.01 -3.54
C GLY A 81 -14.97 -5.77 -2.35
N ARG A 82 -15.47 -5.04 -1.36
CA ARG A 82 -16.18 -5.62 -0.21
C ARG A 82 -17.50 -6.28 -0.64
N PHE A 83 -18.25 -5.63 -1.53
CA PHE A 83 -19.47 -6.22 -2.09
C PHE A 83 -19.15 -7.45 -2.96
N ALA A 84 -18.14 -7.36 -3.83
CA ALA A 84 -17.70 -8.48 -4.66
C ALA A 84 -17.35 -9.71 -3.81
N GLU A 85 -16.56 -9.54 -2.75
CA GLU A 85 -16.25 -10.65 -1.85
C GLU A 85 -17.52 -11.26 -1.23
N SER A 86 -18.47 -10.44 -0.78
CA SER A 86 -19.73 -10.94 -0.20
C SER A 86 -20.59 -11.74 -1.19
N LEU A 87 -20.51 -11.41 -2.48
CA LEU A 87 -21.27 -12.08 -3.53
C LEU A 87 -20.60 -13.37 -4.00
N PHE A 88 -19.27 -13.36 -4.17
CA PHE A 88 -18.54 -14.51 -4.72
C PHE A 88 -18.07 -15.51 -3.67
N VAL A 89 -17.85 -15.10 -2.41
CA VAL A 89 -17.25 -15.93 -1.35
C VAL A 89 -18.32 -16.40 -0.36
N LYS A 90 -19.24 -17.25 -0.82
CA LYS A 90 -20.36 -17.75 0.01
C LYS A 90 -20.04 -19.06 0.76
N LYS A 91 -19.17 -19.90 0.20
CA LYS A 91 -18.85 -21.23 0.79
C LYS A 91 -17.67 -21.15 1.77
N PRO A 92 -17.65 -21.98 2.84
CA PRO A 92 -16.54 -22.02 3.79
C PRO A 92 -15.18 -22.29 3.12
N ALA A 93 -15.13 -23.22 2.17
CA ALA A 93 -13.91 -23.54 1.43
C ALA A 93 -13.40 -22.35 0.59
N LEU A 94 -14.30 -21.64 -0.11
CA LEU A 94 -13.95 -20.42 -0.84
C LEU A 94 -13.48 -19.30 0.10
N ARG A 95 -14.06 -19.22 1.30
CA ARG A 95 -13.65 -18.25 2.32
C ARG A 95 -12.24 -18.53 2.83
N PHE A 96 -11.90 -19.79 3.04
CA PHE A 96 -10.54 -20.18 3.38
C PHE A 96 -9.57 -19.88 2.25
N ALA A 97 -9.89 -20.26 1.00
CA ALA A 97 -9.06 -19.97 -0.17
C ALA A 97 -8.84 -18.44 -0.36
N ASN A 98 -9.87 -17.63 -0.17
CA ASN A 98 -9.77 -16.17 -0.20
C ASN A 98 -8.83 -15.66 0.91
N ARG A 99 -8.93 -16.17 2.13
CA ARG A 99 -8.01 -15.80 3.23
C ARG A 99 -6.57 -16.22 2.93
N ALA A 100 -6.36 -17.46 2.49
CA ALA A 100 -5.04 -17.96 2.13
C ALA A 100 -4.39 -17.12 1.01
N GLY A 101 -5.16 -16.78 -0.04
CA GLY A 101 -4.70 -15.87 -1.09
C GLY A 101 -4.38 -14.47 -0.57
N GLY A 102 -5.16 -13.96 0.39
CA GLY A 102 -4.88 -12.70 1.07
C GLY A 102 -3.56 -12.75 1.83
N GLY A 103 -3.28 -13.86 2.51
CA GLY A 103 -1.99 -14.11 3.16
C GLY A 103 -0.83 -14.12 2.17
N ALA A 104 -0.99 -14.78 1.02
CA ALA A 104 0.02 -14.80 -0.04
C ALA A 104 0.32 -13.40 -0.60
N ILE A 105 -0.71 -12.59 -0.85
CA ILE A 105 -0.55 -11.19 -1.25
C ILE A 105 0.13 -10.37 -0.13
N GLY A 106 -0.23 -10.63 1.13
CA GLY A 106 0.44 -10.06 2.30
C GLY A 106 1.94 -10.35 2.32
N LEU A 107 2.35 -11.59 2.09
CA LEU A 107 3.77 -11.98 2.00
C LEU A 107 4.48 -11.24 0.87
N LEU A 108 3.84 -11.12 -0.29
CA LEU A 108 4.41 -10.36 -1.41
C LEU A 108 4.63 -8.88 -1.04
N LYS A 109 3.67 -8.26 -0.34
CA LYS A 109 3.86 -6.90 0.21
C LYS A 109 5.00 -6.82 1.20
N ALA A 110 5.11 -7.80 2.10
CA ALA A 110 6.18 -7.82 3.10
C ALA A 110 7.56 -7.93 2.45
N ALA A 111 7.69 -8.79 1.44
CA ALA A 111 8.93 -8.96 0.68
C ALA A 111 9.31 -7.67 -0.05
N LEU A 112 8.35 -7.03 -0.74
CA LEU A 112 8.58 -5.74 -1.40
C LEU A 112 9.01 -4.66 -0.40
N LEU A 113 8.34 -4.58 0.76
CA LEU A 113 8.67 -3.60 1.79
C LEU A 113 10.07 -3.86 2.37
N ALA A 114 10.44 -5.11 2.61
CA ALA A 114 11.77 -5.48 3.09
C ALA A 114 12.86 -5.07 2.08
N ILE A 115 12.65 -5.33 0.78
CA ILE A 115 13.55 -4.90 -0.28
C ILE A 115 13.72 -3.38 -0.26
N VAL A 116 12.61 -2.62 -0.26
CA VAL A 116 12.63 -1.15 -0.25
C VAL A 116 13.36 -0.61 0.98
N LEU A 117 13.17 -1.21 2.15
CA LEU A 117 13.84 -0.80 3.39
C LEU A 117 15.34 -1.04 3.34
N MET A 118 15.77 -2.21 2.84
CA MET A 118 17.20 -2.52 2.68
C MET A 118 17.86 -1.58 1.67
N TRP A 119 17.22 -1.34 0.53
CA TRP A 119 17.71 -0.40 -0.48
C TRP A 119 17.82 1.03 0.06
N SER A 120 16.81 1.46 0.82
CA SER A 120 16.80 2.78 1.45
C SER A 120 17.93 2.93 2.48
N ALA A 121 18.23 1.86 3.23
CA ALA A 121 19.35 1.85 4.18
C ALA A 121 20.71 1.93 3.46
N ASP A 122 20.89 1.19 2.38
CA ASP A 122 22.12 1.20 1.59
C ASP A 122 22.38 2.58 0.94
N VAL A 123 21.35 3.15 0.31
CA VAL A 123 21.41 4.51 -0.25
C VAL A 123 21.76 5.52 0.84
N PHE A 124 21.13 5.45 2.02
CA PHE A 124 21.42 6.35 3.13
C PHE A 124 22.89 6.26 3.60
N ILE A 125 23.43 5.05 3.71
CA ILE A 125 24.84 4.83 4.07
C ILE A 125 25.77 5.43 3.01
N SER A 126 25.48 5.16 1.72
CA SER A 126 26.27 5.67 0.59
C SER A 126 26.35 7.21 0.56
N LEU A 127 25.25 7.89 0.92
CA LEU A 127 25.16 9.35 0.90
C LEU A 127 25.79 10.01 2.12
N THR A 128 25.80 9.34 3.27
CA THR A 128 26.25 9.92 4.55
C THR A 128 27.65 9.48 4.98
N GLY A 129 28.21 8.45 4.34
CA GLY A 129 29.49 7.86 4.76
C GLY A 129 29.45 7.30 6.19
N SER A 130 28.26 7.10 6.74
CA SER A 130 28.07 6.61 8.10
C SER A 130 28.36 5.11 8.17
N ALA A 131 28.86 4.64 9.33
CA ALA A 131 29.03 3.21 9.55
C ALA A 131 27.66 2.51 9.50
N VAL A 132 27.63 1.28 8.96
CA VAL A 132 26.42 0.45 8.89
C VAL A 132 25.74 0.45 10.26
N PRO A 133 24.46 0.86 10.36
CA PRO A 133 23.78 0.92 11.65
C PRO A 133 23.84 -0.45 12.34
N ALA A 134 24.04 -0.48 13.66
CA ALA A 134 24.20 -1.71 14.43
C ALA A 134 23.05 -2.73 14.21
N LEU A 135 21.89 -2.22 13.82
CA LEU A 135 20.69 -2.97 13.45
C LEU A 135 20.89 -3.86 12.20
N PHE A 136 21.70 -3.43 11.24
CA PHE A 136 22.03 -4.14 9.99
C PHE A 136 23.37 -4.87 10.04
N GLY A 137 24.32 -4.41 10.87
CA GLY A 137 25.67 -5.02 10.95
C GLY A 137 25.70 -6.49 11.40
N GLN A 138 24.68 -6.94 12.14
CA GLN A 138 24.52 -8.36 12.55
C GLN A 138 23.55 -9.16 11.68
N SER A 139 22.95 -8.56 10.64
CA SER A 139 21.95 -9.22 9.80
C SER A 139 22.60 -10.21 8.83
N LEU A 140 22.06 -11.43 8.75
CA LEU A 140 22.46 -12.40 7.73
C LEU A 140 21.98 -11.96 6.34
N MET A 141 20.83 -11.29 6.25
CA MET A 141 20.32 -10.79 4.97
C MET A 141 21.19 -9.68 4.38
N TYR A 142 21.69 -8.76 5.21
CA TYR A 142 22.59 -7.70 4.74
C TYR A 142 23.96 -8.25 4.30
N LYS A 143 24.46 -9.31 4.94
CA LYS A 143 25.74 -9.95 4.56
C LYS A 143 25.65 -10.82 3.29
N ALA A 144 24.44 -11.19 2.88
CA ALA A 144 24.18 -12.05 1.74
C ALA A 144 23.73 -11.28 0.49
N ALA A 145 23.45 -9.99 0.62
CA ALA A 145 23.14 -9.06 -0.48
C ALA A 145 24.43 -8.45 -1.04
#